data_AF-A0A9E2PYU0-F1
#
_entry.id   AF-A0A9E2PYU0-F1
#
_cell.length_a   1.000
_cell.length_b   1.000
_cell.length_c   1.000
_cell.angle_alpha   90.00
_cell.angle_beta   90.00
_cell.angle_gamma   90.00
#
_symmetry.space_group_name_H-M   'P 1'
#
loop_
_entity.id
_entity.type
_entity.pdbx_description
1 polymer ?
#
loop_
_entity_poly.entity_id
_entity_poly.type
_entity_poly.pdbx_seq_one_letter_code
_entity_poly.pdbx_strand_id
1 'polypeptide(L)'
;FNKCCRNLNLFLYPYDVVRLKNRLGITSDKFIDRHADIVMRDSSFFPDVLLRMSQDEERTCPFLSESGCLVYPDRPDTCRTFPVEQGVIYDAWTKKTSLVHFFRPPDFCLGQYESEQWTTASWANDQDAVIYNKMTIKWSELKSLFQVDPWGREGPTGPKGKMAFMAIYNIDLFRDFLFNSSFLKRYKIKNEVLKKVRKDDVELMKLGFEWVKYFLWGIKTKSIKQR
;
A
#
# COMPACT_ATOMS: atom_id res chain seq x y z
N PHE A 1 26.89 -3.36 2.49
CA PHE A 1 25.88 -3.10 1.45
C PHE A 1 24.82 -4.21 1.47
N ASN A 2 23.55 -3.94 1.14
CA ASN A 2 22.42 -4.90 1.07
C ASN A 2 22.07 -5.72 2.34
N LYS A 3 22.67 -5.44 3.50
CA LYS A 3 22.32 -6.12 4.77
C LYS A 3 20.86 -5.89 5.19
N CYS A 4 20.26 -4.78 4.77
CA CYS A 4 18.84 -4.50 4.97
C CYS A 4 17.89 -5.33 4.08
N CYS A 5 18.38 -6.16 3.17
CA CYS A 5 17.55 -6.97 2.26
C CYS A 5 17.41 -8.44 2.70
N ARG A 6 17.54 -8.71 4.01
CA ARG A 6 17.58 -10.07 4.58
C ARG A 6 16.71 -10.12 5.83
N ASN A 7 16.00 -11.23 6.03
CA ASN A 7 15.16 -11.51 7.19
C ASN A 7 14.20 -10.37 7.58
N LEU A 8 13.44 -9.88 6.59
CA LEU A 8 12.52 -8.75 6.77
C LEU A 8 11.07 -9.19 7.00
N ASN A 9 10.36 -8.45 7.84
CA ASN A 9 8.89 -8.42 7.84
C ASN A 9 8.40 -7.22 7.02
N LEU A 10 8.47 -7.34 5.69
CA LEU A 10 8.17 -6.24 4.78
C LEU A 10 6.70 -6.22 4.36
N PHE A 11 5.88 -5.45 5.09
CA PHE A 11 4.49 -5.21 4.71
C PHE A 11 4.43 -4.26 3.51
N LEU A 12 3.71 -4.68 2.47
CA LEU A 12 3.51 -3.90 1.26
C LEU A 12 2.21 -3.12 1.35
N TYR A 13 2.28 -1.81 1.18
CA TYR A 13 1.09 -0.98 1.04
C TYR A 13 0.52 -1.10 -0.38
N PRO A 14 -0.75 -0.71 -0.58
CA PRO A 14 -1.39 -0.81 -1.90
C PRO A 14 -0.59 -0.17 -3.04
N TYR A 15 0.05 0.97 -2.75
CA TYR A 15 0.88 1.65 -3.73
C TYR A 15 2.14 0.84 -4.09
N ASP A 16 2.77 0.18 -3.11
CA ASP A 16 3.91 -0.70 -3.35
C ASP A 16 3.53 -1.85 -4.28
N VAL A 17 2.35 -2.47 -4.05
CA VAL A 17 1.84 -3.55 -4.91
C VAL A 17 1.63 -3.05 -6.34
N VAL A 18 1.06 -1.86 -6.54
CA VAL A 18 0.90 -1.23 -7.86
C VAL A 18 2.26 -0.98 -8.53
N ARG A 19 3.26 -0.47 -7.80
CA ARG A 19 4.59 -0.19 -8.34
C ARG A 19 5.33 -1.47 -8.70
N LEU A 20 5.37 -2.44 -7.80
CA LEU A 20 6.08 -3.71 -7.99
C LEU A 20 5.46 -4.54 -9.13
N LYS A 21 4.14 -4.67 -9.19
CA LYS A 21 3.50 -5.45 -10.26
C LYS A 21 3.77 -4.84 -11.65
N ASN A 22 3.77 -3.50 -11.74
CA ASN A 22 4.10 -2.79 -12.98
C ASN A 22 5.58 -2.94 -13.34
N ARG A 23 6.50 -2.84 -12.37
CA ARG A 23 7.94 -3.07 -12.56
C ARG A 23 8.25 -4.48 -13.07
N LEU A 24 7.52 -5.47 -12.57
CA LEU A 24 7.67 -6.87 -12.93
C LEU A 24 6.89 -7.26 -14.21
N GLY A 25 6.07 -6.37 -14.75
CA GLY A 25 5.25 -6.65 -15.93
C GLY A 25 4.19 -7.72 -15.70
N ILE A 26 3.67 -7.85 -14.48
CA ILE A 26 2.65 -8.84 -14.11
C ILE A 26 1.42 -8.17 -13.51
N THR A 27 0.31 -8.89 -13.50
CA THR A 27 -0.93 -8.45 -12.84
C THR A 27 -0.81 -8.48 -11.32
N SER A 28 -1.56 -7.65 -10.59
CA SER A 28 -1.63 -7.66 -9.13
C SER A 28 -1.94 -9.03 -8.55
N ASP A 29 -2.85 -9.79 -9.17
CA ASP A 29 -3.20 -11.16 -8.76
C ASP A 29 -1.98 -12.09 -8.74
N LYS A 30 -1.29 -12.21 -9.89
CA LYS A 30 -0.02 -12.95 -10.02
C LYS A 30 1.07 -12.45 -9.09
N PHE A 31 1.14 -11.13 -8.84
CA PHE A 31 2.12 -10.58 -7.90
C PHE A 31 1.85 -11.06 -6.48
N ILE A 32 0.61 -10.92 -6.00
CA ILE A 32 0.21 -11.32 -4.65
C ILE A 32 0.43 -12.82 -4.46
N ASP A 33 -0.03 -13.64 -5.42
CA ASP A 33 0.14 -15.10 -5.38
C ASP A 33 1.61 -15.53 -5.26
N ARG A 34 2.47 -15.01 -6.14
CA ARG A 34 3.87 -15.44 -6.23
C ARG A 34 4.77 -14.85 -5.14
N HIS A 35 4.52 -13.60 -4.75
CA HIS A 35 5.48 -12.82 -3.96
C HIS A 35 4.98 -12.43 -2.58
N ALA A 36 3.73 -12.69 -2.21
CA ALA A 36 3.22 -12.25 -0.93
C ALA A 36 2.39 -13.28 -0.18
N ASP A 37 2.42 -13.17 1.14
CA ASP A 37 1.51 -13.83 2.05
C ASP A 37 0.45 -12.84 2.54
N ILE A 38 -0.78 -13.31 2.70
CA ILE A 38 -1.90 -12.50 3.22
C ILE A 38 -2.05 -12.84 4.69
N VAL A 39 -1.77 -11.87 5.57
CA VAL A 39 -1.73 -12.10 7.02
C VAL A 39 -2.70 -11.18 7.76
N MET A 40 -3.30 -11.69 8.84
CA MET A 40 -4.07 -10.89 9.79
C MET A 40 -3.17 -10.48 10.96
N ARG A 41 -3.34 -9.26 11.46
CA ARG A 41 -2.66 -8.77 12.66
C ARG A 41 -3.68 -8.39 13.71
N ASP A 42 -3.36 -8.62 14.98
CA ASP A 42 -4.28 -8.42 16.10
C ASP A 42 -4.87 -6.99 16.19
N SER A 43 -4.12 -5.99 15.72
CA SER A 43 -4.51 -4.58 15.76
C SER A 43 -5.33 -4.12 14.55
N SER A 44 -5.69 -5.00 13.61
CA SER A 44 -6.45 -4.63 12.42
C SER A 44 -7.41 -5.71 11.95
N PHE A 45 -8.64 -5.30 11.63
CA PHE A 45 -9.64 -6.16 11.01
C PHE A 45 -9.47 -6.32 9.50
N PHE A 46 -8.41 -5.79 8.88
CA PHE A 46 -8.18 -5.96 7.45
C PHE A 46 -6.82 -6.62 7.20
N PRO A 47 -6.75 -7.63 6.31
CA PRO A 47 -5.50 -8.33 6.07
C PRO A 47 -4.43 -7.41 5.47
N ASP A 48 -3.19 -7.70 5.81
CA ASP A 48 -2.00 -7.05 5.29
C ASP A 48 -1.28 -7.97 4.30
N VAL A 49 -0.63 -7.37 3.31
CA VAL A 49 0.16 -8.08 2.30
C VAL A 49 1.61 -8.05 2.75
N LEU A 50 2.16 -9.23 3.07
CA LEU A 50 3.53 -9.40 3.54
C LEU A 50 4.38 -9.95 2.40
N LEU A 51 5.49 -9.28 2.04
CA LEU A 51 6.41 -9.81 1.04
C LEU A 51 7.01 -11.14 1.53
N ARG A 52 6.92 -12.18 0.70
CA ARG A 52 7.49 -13.50 0.97
C ARG A 52 9.00 -13.46 0.74
N MET A 53 9.76 -13.70 1.79
CA MET A 53 11.22 -13.86 1.71
C MET A 53 11.58 -15.21 1.09
N SER A 54 12.77 -15.28 0.50
CA SER A 54 13.37 -16.52 0.00
C SER A 54 13.49 -17.57 1.11
N GLN A 55 13.54 -18.84 0.73
CA GLN A 55 13.70 -19.98 1.64
C GLN A 55 15.17 -20.33 1.91
N ASP A 56 16.09 -19.42 1.59
CA ASP A 56 17.50 -19.57 1.95
C ASP A 56 17.74 -19.25 3.44
N GLU A 57 18.94 -19.57 3.92
CA GLU A 57 19.33 -19.43 5.33
C GLU A 57 19.18 -17.98 5.83
N GLU A 58 19.48 -17.01 4.97
CA GLU A 58 19.42 -15.58 5.32
C GLU A 58 18.05 -14.94 5.10
N ARG A 59 17.05 -15.69 4.63
CA ARG A 59 15.70 -15.20 4.31
C ARG A 59 15.75 -13.95 3.43
N THR A 60 16.41 -14.06 2.28
CA THR A 60 16.71 -12.92 1.42
C THR A 60 15.46 -12.34 0.76
N CYS A 61 15.48 -11.04 0.48
CA CYS A 61 14.46 -10.42 -0.35
C CYS A 61 14.46 -11.08 -1.75
N PRO A 62 13.30 -11.48 -2.30
CA PRO A 62 13.22 -12.15 -3.60
C PRO A 62 13.68 -11.27 -4.78
N PHE A 63 13.84 -9.96 -4.56
CA PHE A 63 14.34 -9.02 -5.56
C PHE A 63 15.83 -8.69 -5.38
N LEU A 64 16.52 -9.31 -4.42
CA LEU A 64 17.95 -9.15 -4.23
C LEU A 64 18.71 -10.00 -5.24
N SER A 65 19.65 -9.39 -5.95
CA SER A 65 20.62 -10.05 -6.81
C SER A 65 22.04 -9.68 -6.39
N GLU A 66 23.05 -10.31 -7.00
CA GLU A 66 24.46 -9.93 -6.82
C GLU A 66 24.70 -8.45 -7.19
N SER A 67 23.97 -7.93 -8.18
CA SER A 67 24.03 -6.53 -8.62
C SER A 67 23.23 -5.56 -7.74
N GLY A 68 22.53 -6.06 -6.71
CA GLY A 68 21.65 -5.29 -5.84
C GLY A 68 20.16 -5.54 -6.11
N CYS A 69 19.31 -4.60 -5.71
CA CYS A 69 17.86 -4.74 -5.77
C CYS A 69 17.34 -4.55 -7.21
N LEU A 70 16.76 -5.60 -7.79
CA LEU A 70 16.23 -5.61 -9.16
C LEU A 70 15.07 -4.62 -9.37
N VAL A 71 14.36 -4.31 -8.28
CA VAL A 71 13.25 -3.35 -8.26
C VAL A 71 13.63 -2.01 -7.64
N TYR A 72 14.92 -1.66 -7.55
CA TYR A 72 15.38 -0.47 -6.81
C TYR A 72 14.62 0.84 -7.12
N PRO A 73 14.33 1.20 -8.39
CA PRO A 73 13.54 2.40 -8.70
C PRO A 73 12.09 2.34 -8.19
N ASP A 74 11.55 1.14 -8.04
CA ASP A 74 10.18 0.83 -7.61
C ASP A 74 10.16 0.13 -6.23
N ARG A 75 11.24 0.30 -5.44
CA ARG A 75 11.35 -0.31 -4.12
C ARG A 75 10.22 0.19 -3.21
N PRO A 76 9.68 -0.68 -2.32
CA PRO A 76 8.58 -0.32 -1.43
C PRO A 76 8.87 0.88 -0.52
N ASP A 77 7.81 1.51 -0.03
CA ASP A 77 7.84 2.65 0.91
C ASP A 77 8.82 2.44 2.07
N THR A 78 8.78 1.29 2.76
CA THR A 78 9.71 0.98 3.87
C THR A 78 11.18 0.90 3.40
N CYS A 79 11.45 0.26 2.26
CA CYS A 79 12.81 0.18 1.72
C CYS A 79 13.33 1.53 1.23
N ARG A 80 12.41 2.41 0.80
CA ARG A 80 12.71 3.73 0.28
C ARG A 80 13.02 4.73 1.38
N THR A 81 12.32 4.62 2.50
CA THR A 81 12.44 5.54 3.62
C THR A 81 13.55 5.14 4.59
N PHE A 82 13.93 3.85 4.63
CA PHE A 82 15.03 3.33 5.46
C PHE A 82 16.30 4.19 5.39
N PRO A 83 16.91 4.57 6.52
CA PRO A 83 16.62 4.14 7.90
C PRO A 83 15.61 5.03 8.65
N VAL A 84 14.95 5.96 7.96
CA VAL A 84 13.91 6.82 8.52
C VAL A 84 12.56 6.11 8.36
N GLU A 85 11.96 5.66 9.46
CA GLU A 85 10.59 5.17 9.43
C GLU A 85 9.60 6.33 9.43
N GLN A 86 8.46 6.14 8.77
CA GLN A 86 7.37 7.10 8.74
C GLN A 86 6.14 6.52 9.45
N GLY A 87 5.57 7.33 10.36
CA GLY A 87 4.30 7.07 11.00
C GLY A 87 3.28 8.15 10.67
N VAL A 88 2.02 7.86 10.96
CA VAL A 88 0.92 8.80 10.82
C VAL A 88 0.18 8.88 12.15
N ILE A 89 0.06 10.09 12.70
CA ILE A 89 -0.71 10.34 13.92
C ILE A 89 -1.99 11.09 13.53
N TYR A 90 -3.13 10.60 14.02
CA TYR A 90 -4.39 11.29 13.94
C TYR A 90 -4.70 11.97 15.27
N ASP A 91 -4.81 13.29 15.25
CA ASP A 91 -5.26 14.08 16.38
C ASP A 91 -6.79 14.19 16.34
N ALA A 92 -7.46 13.57 17.32
CA ALA A 92 -8.91 13.55 17.43
C ALA A 92 -9.52 14.93 17.74
N TRP A 93 -8.78 15.82 18.43
CA TRP A 93 -9.23 17.15 18.80
C TRP A 93 -9.20 18.09 17.61
N THR A 94 -8.07 18.13 16.91
CA THR A 94 -7.92 19.00 15.73
C THR A 94 -8.47 18.37 14.46
N LYS A 95 -8.82 17.08 14.49
CA LYS A 95 -9.20 16.26 13.33
C LYS A 95 -8.16 16.32 12.21
N LYS A 96 -6.89 16.45 12.58
CA LYS A 96 -5.77 16.54 11.65
C LYS A 96 -4.91 15.30 11.72
N THR A 97 -4.46 14.89 10.54
CA THR A 97 -3.47 13.84 10.36
C THR A 97 -2.11 14.49 10.16
N SER A 98 -1.12 14.11 10.96
CA SER A 98 0.27 14.59 10.84
C SER A 98 1.23 13.42 10.60
N LEU A 99 2.30 13.69 9.86
CA LEU A 99 3.40 12.76 9.69
C LEU A 99 4.35 12.86 10.89
N VAL A 100 4.77 11.70 11.37
CA VAL A 100 5.90 11.58 12.28
C VAL A 100 6.97 10.72 11.65
N HIS A 101 8.22 10.99 12.02
CA HIS A 101 9.37 10.25 11.50
C HIS A 101 10.17 9.71 12.68
N PHE A 102 10.68 8.50 12.54
CA PHE A 102 11.54 7.87 13.52
C PHE A 102 12.86 7.52 12.83
N PHE A 103 13.97 7.92 13.41
CA PHE A 103 15.29 7.55 12.94
C PHE A 103 15.89 6.55 13.91
N ARG A 104 15.92 5.27 13.50
CA ARG A 104 16.43 4.15 14.31
C ARG A 104 17.30 3.23 13.45
N PRO A 105 18.44 3.74 12.95
CA PRO A 105 19.30 2.94 12.10
C PRO A 105 19.87 1.73 12.86
N PRO A 106 19.87 0.52 12.27
CA PRO A 106 20.59 -0.61 12.83
C PRO A 106 22.11 -0.40 12.71
N ASP A 107 22.90 -1.11 13.50
CA ASP A 107 24.36 -0.96 13.57
C ASP A 107 25.07 -1.09 12.21
N PHE A 108 24.51 -1.87 11.29
CA PHE A 108 25.08 -2.02 9.95
C PHE A 108 24.81 -0.84 9.01
N CYS A 109 23.94 0.11 9.40
CA CYS A 109 23.62 1.29 8.62
C CYS A 109 24.71 2.34 8.83
N LEU A 110 25.73 2.33 7.95
CA LEU A 110 26.88 3.21 8.07
C LEU A 110 26.58 4.67 7.70
N GLY A 111 25.52 4.92 6.93
CA GLY A 111 25.14 6.27 6.51
C GLY A 111 24.80 7.23 7.67
N GLN A 112 24.49 6.69 8.86
CA GLN A 112 24.28 7.50 10.06
C GLN A 112 25.55 8.22 10.56
N TYR A 113 26.73 7.81 10.09
CA TYR A 113 28.03 8.39 10.46
C TYR A 113 28.58 9.36 9.41
N GLU A 114 27.85 9.59 8.32
CA GLU A 114 28.25 10.56 7.29
C GLU A 114 28.04 12.00 7.77
N SER A 115 28.79 12.94 7.22
CA SER A 115 28.72 14.36 7.59
C SER A 115 27.53 15.09 6.97
N GLU A 116 26.91 14.51 5.93
CA GLU A 116 25.78 15.12 5.23
C GLU A 116 24.55 15.21 6.14
N GLN A 117 23.91 16.37 6.16
CA GLN A 117 22.75 16.61 7.02
C GLN A 117 21.46 16.60 6.21
N TRP A 118 20.51 15.81 6.70
CA TRP A 118 19.23 15.63 6.04
C TRP A 118 18.08 16.19 6.87
N THR A 119 17.15 16.84 6.20
CA THR A 119 15.80 17.05 6.71
C THR A 119 14.91 15.91 6.22
N THR A 120 13.79 15.66 6.89
CA THR A 120 12.82 14.65 6.41
C THR A 120 12.31 14.97 5.01
N ALA A 121 12.19 16.26 4.66
CA ALA A 121 11.80 16.70 3.33
C ALA A 121 12.91 16.47 2.28
N SER A 122 14.16 16.81 2.58
CA SER A 122 15.28 16.58 1.63
C SER A 122 15.54 15.09 1.45
N TRP A 123 15.47 14.29 2.51
CA TRP A 123 15.56 12.84 2.45
C TRP A 123 14.45 12.23 1.58
N ALA A 124 13.21 12.67 1.76
CA ALA A 124 12.10 12.16 0.96
C ALA A 124 12.20 12.54 -0.53
N ASN A 125 12.81 13.68 -0.86
CA ASN A 125 13.09 14.05 -2.25
C ASN A 125 14.21 13.18 -2.83
N ASP A 126 15.33 13.04 -2.12
CA ASP A 126 16.49 12.25 -2.55
C ASP A 126 16.14 10.77 -2.77
N GLN A 127 15.30 10.21 -1.91
CA GLN A 127 14.86 8.81 -2.01
C GLN A 127 13.67 8.60 -2.95
N ASP A 128 13.19 9.63 -3.66
CA ASP A 128 11.95 9.60 -4.47
C ASP A 128 10.70 9.15 -3.67
N ALA A 129 10.66 9.46 -2.37
CA ALA A 129 9.63 9.01 -1.43
C ALA A 129 8.39 9.92 -1.39
N VAL A 130 8.47 11.16 -1.89
CA VAL A 130 7.37 12.15 -1.76
C VAL A 130 6.00 11.60 -2.21
N ILE A 131 5.96 10.90 -3.33
CA ILE A 131 4.70 10.31 -3.83
C ILE A 131 4.29 9.08 -3.00
N TYR A 132 5.24 8.25 -2.57
CA TYR A 132 4.99 7.11 -1.69
C TYR A 132 4.35 7.60 -0.38
N ASN A 133 4.97 8.57 0.29
CA ASN A 133 4.48 9.19 1.52
C ASN A 133 3.04 9.69 1.36
N LYS A 134 2.73 10.34 0.23
CA LYS A 134 1.38 10.82 -0.09
C LYS A 134 0.37 9.68 -0.25
N MET A 135 0.76 8.55 -0.84
CA MET A 135 -0.11 7.39 -0.97
C MET A 135 -0.26 6.64 0.36
N THR A 136 0.81 6.56 1.15
CA THR A 136 0.83 5.98 2.51
C THR A 136 -0.14 6.73 3.43
N ILE A 137 -0.20 8.06 3.39
CA ILE A 137 -1.20 8.84 4.14
C ILE A 137 -2.63 8.43 3.71
N LYS A 138 -2.90 8.36 2.41
CA LYS A 138 -4.22 7.96 1.90
C LYS A 138 -4.61 6.55 2.34
N TRP A 139 -3.65 5.65 2.35
CA TRP A 139 -3.82 4.31 2.87
C TRP A 139 -4.12 4.32 4.37
N SER A 140 -3.36 5.08 5.17
CA SER A 140 -3.58 5.17 6.62
C SER A 140 -4.97 5.70 6.99
N GLU A 141 -5.51 6.64 6.21
CA GLU A 141 -6.87 7.17 6.41
C GLU A 141 -7.96 6.12 6.19
N LEU A 142 -7.71 5.11 5.35
CA LEU A 142 -8.63 3.99 5.14
C LEU A 142 -8.35 2.88 6.16
N LYS A 143 -7.07 2.53 6.37
CA LYS A 143 -6.64 1.49 7.30
C LYS A 143 -7.07 1.78 8.74
N SER A 144 -7.14 3.05 9.15
CA SER A 144 -7.64 3.42 10.48
C SER A 144 -9.10 3.04 10.70
N LEU A 145 -9.94 3.02 9.66
CA LEU A 145 -11.34 2.58 9.78
C LEU A 145 -11.44 1.07 10.10
N PHE A 146 -10.43 0.29 9.71
CA PHE A 146 -10.32 -1.13 10.03
C PHE A 146 -9.75 -1.41 11.43
N GLN A 147 -9.63 -0.41 12.30
CA GLN A 147 -9.41 -0.63 13.74
C GLN A 147 -10.71 -1.05 14.45
N VAL A 148 -11.86 -0.83 13.81
CA VAL A 148 -13.18 -1.31 14.23
C VAL A 148 -13.67 -2.34 13.23
N ASP A 149 -14.21 -3.45 13.71
CA ASP A 149 -14.70 -4.57 12.89
C ASP A 149 -15.87 -4.12 11.98
N PRO A 150 -15.71 -4.12 10.63
CA PRO A 150 -16.79 -3.82 9.70
C PRO A 150 -17.48 -5.07 9.13
N TRP A 151 -17.09 -6.29 9.53
CA TRP A 151 -17.50 -7.52 8.85
C TRP A 151 -18.74 -8.19 9.44
N GLY A 152 -19.00 -7.97 10.72
CA GLY A 152 -20.05 -8.70 11.45
C GLY A 152 -19.83 -10.22 11.37
N ARG A 153 -20.90 -10.99 11.16
CA ARG A 153 -20.83 -12.46 11.16
C ARG A 153 -20.04 -13.07 10.00
N GLU A 154 -19.85 -12.35 8.90
CA GLU A 154 -19.15 -12.86 7.71
C GLU A 154 -17.62 -12.93 7.90
N GLY A 155 -17.07 -12.09 8.79
CA GLY A 155 -15.64 -11.97 9.00
C GLY A 155 -14.85 -11.40 7.79
N PRO A 156 -13.54 -11.15 7.97
CA PRO A 156 -12.68 -10.54 6.94
C PRO A 156 -12.47 -11.43 5.71
N THR A 157 -12.77 -12.73 5.80
CA THR A 157 -12.64 -13.70 4.70
C THR A 157 -13.97 -13.90 3.94
N GLY A 158 -15.06 -13.30 4.40
CA GLY A 158 -16.36 -13.34 3.74
C GLY A 158 -16.43 -12.53 2.43
N PRO A 159 -17.58 -12.54 1.73
CA PRO A 159 -17.74 -11.87 0.44
C PRO A 159 -17.39 -10.37 0.48
N LYS A 160 -17.79 -9.64 1.53
CA LYS A 160 -17.43 -8.21 1.68
C LYS A 160 -15.93 -7.99 1.86
N GLY A 161 -15.28 -8.83 2.65
CA GLY A 161 -13.83 -8.76 2.86
C GLY A 161 -13.04 -9.02 1.59
N LYS A 162 -13.42 -10.05 0.81
CA LYS A 162 -12.82 -10.33 -0.51
C LYS A 162 -12.99 -9.16 -1.49
N MET A 163 -14.17 -8.54 -1.50
CA MET A 163 -14.44 -7.35 -2.32
C MET A 163 -13.58 -6.14 -1.92
N ALA A 164 -13.43 -5.90 -0.62
CA ALA A 164 -12.56 -4.83 -0.12
C ALA A 164 -11.08 -5.11 -0.44
N PHE A 165 -10.61 -6.34 -0.26
CA PHE A 165 -9.25 -6.75 -0.63
C PHE A 165 -8.97 -6.57 -2.11
N MET A 166 -9.90 -6.97 -2.97
CA MET A 166 -9.80 -6.76 -4.41
C MET A 166 -9.60 -5.28 -4.76
N ALA A 167 -10.44 -4.39 -4.22
CA ALA A 167 -10.34 -2.96 -4.52
C ALA A 167 -9.12 -2.25 -3.92
N ILE A 168 -8.54 -2.80 -2.86
CA ILE A 168 -7.36 -2.21 -2.19
C ILE A 168 -6.06 -2.74 -2.81
N TYR A 169 -5.92 -4.05 -3.01
CA TYR A 169 -4.66 -4.68 -3.41
C TYR A 169 -4.67 -5.32 -4.81
N ASN A 170 -5.78 -5.91 -5.26
CA ASN A 170 -5.86 -6.58 -6.56
C ASN A 170 -6.42 -5.63 -7.64
N ILE A 171 -5.63 -4.62 -8.00
CA ILE A 171 -6.13 -3.50 -8.80
C ILE A 171 -6.56 -3.90 -10.21
N ASP A 172 -5.96 -4.96 -10.76
CA ASP A 172 -6.32 -5.47 -12.08
C ASP A 172 -7.68 -6.17 -12.07
N LEU A 173 -7.96 -6.98 -11.04
CA LEU A 173 -9.28 -7.57 -10.84
C LEU A 173 -10.33 -6.51 -10.49
N PHE A 174 -9.96 -5.47 -9.72
CA PHE A 174 -10.86 -4.35 -9.45
C PHE A 174 -11.20 -3.57 -10.73
N ARG A 175 -10.25 -3.39 -11.65
CA ARG A 175 -10.50 -2.76 -12.96
C ARG A 175 -11.51 -3.56 -13.76
N ASP A 176 -11.31 -4.86 -13.83
CA ASP A 176 -12.23 -5.78 -14.50
C ASP A 176 -13.63 -5.70 -13.87
N PHE A 177 -13.71 -5.78 -12.54
CA PHE A 177 -14.96 -5.62 -11.81
C PHE A 177 -15.65 -4.28 -12.11
N LEU A 178 -14.91 -3.18 -12.22
CA LEU A 178 -15.49 -1.87 -12.50
C LEU A 178 -16.08 -1.79 -13.91
N PHE A 179 -15.40 -2.32 -14.93
CA PHE A 179 -15.79 -2.13 -16.33
C PHE A 179 -16.58 -3.29 -16.95
N ASN A 180 -16.41 -4.51 -16.45
CA ASN A 180 -16.96 -5.73 -17.04
C ASN A 180 -18.01 -6.41 -16.17
N SER A 181 -18.40 -5.80 -15.04
CA SER A 181 -19.50 -6.26 -14.19
C SER A 181 -20.70 -5.30 -14.20
N SER A 182 -21.67 -5.57 -13.31
CA SER A 182 -22.81 -4.66 -13.07
C SER A 182 -22.44 -3.39 -12.30
N PHE A 183 -21.18 -3.18 -11.93
CA PHE A 183 -20.74 -2.06 -11.08
C PHE A 183 -21.24 -0.69 -11.56
N LEU A 184 -20.99 -0.31 -12.81
CA LEU A 184 -21.40 1.00 -13.36
C LEU A 184 -22.92 1.13 -13.60
N LYS A 185 -23.66 0.01 -13.50
CA LYS A 185 -25.13 0.02 -13.47
C LYS A 185 -25.66 0.39 -12.08
N ARG A 186 -24.91 0.09 -11.02
CA ARG A 186 -25.27 0.35 -9.61
C ARG A 186 -24.69 1.65 -9.07
N TYR A 187 -23.52 2.04 -9.56
CA TYR A 187 -22.80 3.23 -9.10
C TYR A 187 -22.61 4.24 -10.23
N LYS A 188 -22.86 5.52 -9.92
CA LYS A 188 -22.54 6.65 -10.78
C LYS A 188 -21.16 7.18 -10.41
N ILE A 189 -20.26 7.13 -11.38
CA ILE A 189 -18.94 7.78 -11.34
C ILE A 189 -18.88 8.83 -12.45
N LYS A 190 -18.23 9.97 -12.19
CA LYS A 190 -18.03 11.01 -13.20
C LYS A 190 -17.20 10.49 -14.38
N ASN A 191 -17.56 10.86 -15.60
CA ASN A 191 -16.85 10.44 -16.82
C ASN A 191 -15.36 10.81 -16.81
N GLU A 192 -14.99 11.95 -16.22
CA GLU A 192 -13.59 12.38 -16.07
C GLU A 192 -12.76 11.39 -15.24
N VAL A 193 -13.35 10.83 -14.17
CA VAL A 193 -12.70 9.82 -13.32
C VAL A 193 -12.61 8.50 -14.05
N LEU A 194 -13.69 8.07 -14.74
CA LEU A 194 -13.70 6.84 -15.52
C LEU A 194 -12.62 6.81 -16.62
N LYS A 195 -12.36 7.95 -17.27
CA LYS A 195 -11.29 8.06 -18.27
C LYS A 195 -9.90 7.84 -17.64
N LYS A 196 -9.66 8.38 -16.44
CA LYS A 196 -8.39 8.24 -15.71
C LYS A 196 -8.16 6.80 -15.23
N VAL A 197 -9.11 6.25 -14.47
CA VAL A 197 -8.96 4.93 -13.82
C VAL A 197 -8.90 3.76 -14.82
N ARG A 198 -9.29 4.00 -16.08
CA ARG A 198 -9.11 3.02 -17.17
C ARG A 198 -7.63 2.83 -17.54
N LYS A 199 -6.78 3.83 -17.34
CA LYS A 199 -5.38 3.85 -17.82
C LYS A 199 -4.34 4.04 -16.70
N ASP A 200 -4.77 4.49 -15.53
CA ASP A 200 -3.90 4.83 -14.41
C ASP A 200 -4.29 4.01 -13.17
N ASP A 201 -3.41 3.08 -12.80
CA ASP A 201 -3.59 2.18 -11.66
C ASP A 201 -3.59 2.93 -10.33
N VAL A 202 -2.86 4.03 -10.24
CA VAL A 202 -2.78 4.85 -9.02
C VAL A 202 -4.09 5.61 -8.83
N GLU A 203 -4.68 6.12 -9.91
CA GLU A 203 -6.02 6.71 -9.86
C GLU A 203 -7.09 5.65 -9.58
N LEU A 204 -6.97 4.44 -10.14
CA LEU A 204 -7.89 3.35 -9.84
C LEU A 204 -7.78 2.90 -8.37
N MET A 205 -6.58 2.85 -7.80
CA MET A 205 -6.35 2.55 -6.38
C MET A 205 -7.02 3.58 -5.46
N LYS A 206 -6.87 4.87 -5.77
CA LYS A 206 -7.56 5.95 -5.03
C LYS A 206 -9.08 5.79 -5.11
N LEU A 207 -9.61 5.44 -6.28
CA LEU A 207 -11.03 5.15 -6.44
C LEU A 207 -11.46 3.92 -5.64
N GLY A 208 -10.63 2.88 -5.58
CA GLY A 208 -10.83 1.70 -4.74
C GLY A 208 -10.96 2.07 -3.27
N PHE A 209 -10.08 2.94 -2.77
CA PHE A 209 -10.17 3.44 -1.39
C PHE A 209 -11.48 4.19 -1.12
N GLU A 210 -11.89 5.09 -2.03
CA GLU A 210 -13.19 5.77 -1.92
C GLU A 210 -14.35 4.76 -1.94
N TRP A 211 -14.30 3.79 -2.85
CA TRP A 211 -15.35 2.78 -2.95
C TRP A 211 -15.48 1.95 -1.68
N VAL A 212 -14.36 1.50 -1.08
CA VAL A 212 -14.39 0.73 0.17
C VAL A 212 -14.95 1.56 1.32
N LYS A 213 -14.59 2.85 1.44
CA LYS A 213 -15.18 3.77 2.44
C LYS A 213 -16.70 3.83 2.33
N TYR A 214 -17.21 3.93 1.11
CA TYR A 214 -18.65 3.93 0.84
C TYR A 214 -19.29 2.56 1.09
N PHE A 215 -18.68 1.50 0.56
CA PHE A 215 -19.22 0.14 0.55
C PHE A 215 -19.37 -0.45 1.95
N LEU A 216 -18.39 -0.22 2.83
CA LEU A 216 -18.41 -0.80 4.18
C LEU A 216 -19.04 0.11 5.22
N TRP A 217 -18.86 1.43 5.12
CA TRP A 217 -19.29 2.39 6.17
C TRP A 217 -20.31 3.43 5.67
N GLY A 218 -20.72 3.41 4.41
CA GLY A 218 -21.65 4.40 3.86
C GLY A 218 -21.10 5.82 3.81
N ILE A 219 -19.78 6.01 4.00
CA ILE A 219 -19.15 7.33 4.01
C ILE A 219 -19.29 7.96 2.62
N LYS A 220 -19.90 9.15 2.57
CA LYS A 220 -20.06 9.90 1.31
C LYS A 220 -18.69 10.22 0.71
N THR A 221 -18.52 9.91 -0.56
CA THR A 221 -17.28 10.19 -1.31
C THR A 221 -17.50 11.20 -2.42
N LYS A 222 -16.40 11.72 -2.97
CA LYS A 222 -16.46 12.73 -4.03
C LYS A 222 -16.77 12.10 -5.39
N SER A 223 -16.32 10.86 -5.61
CA SER A 223 -16.30 10.24 -6.93
C SER A 223 -17.40 9.20 -7.16
N ILE A 224 -17.99 8.65 -6.09
CA ILE A 224 -18.96 7.53 -6.18
C ILE A 224 -20.29 7.93 -5.55
N LYS A 225 -21.38 7.70 -6.27
CA LYS A 225 -22.76 7.78 -5.76
C LYS A 225 -23.52 6.53 -6.16
N GLN A 226 -24.33 5.97 -5.26
CA GLN A 226 -25.28 4.93 -5.64
C GLN A 226 -26.37 5.53 -6.55
N ARG A 227 -26.75 4.77 -7.59
CA ARG A 227 -27.84 5.12 -8.48
C ARG A 227 -29.19 4.81 -7.85
#